data_AF-A0A8S1QTX9-F1
#
_entry.id   AF-A0A8S1QTX9-F1
#
_cell.length_a   1.000
_cell.length_b   1.000
_cell.length_c   1.000
_cell.angle_alpha   90.00
_cell.angle_beta   90.00
_cell.angle_gamma   90.00
#
_symmetry.space_group_name_H-M   'P 1'
#
loop_
_entity.id
_entity.type
_entity.pdbx_description
1 polymer ?
#
loop_
_entity_poly.entity_id
_entity_poly.type
_entity_poly.pdbx_seq_one_letter_code
_entity_poly.pdbx_strand_id
1 'polypeptide(L)'
;MLSNILTSGKQTRNQINDLFSKQIEIVEKQVEQKSKNVVEIDHHNQQDSNQNQEDKEQIDLDRIKRTLFVGNVSINAKKNDIRKLFNQYGEIEKVWFRSIPVDRATKKENIKLPVRAAVLMGKIQEGAQSQNCYILFKDAKSAKSATQQDGQLFMNLHLRCTLEGQKKKDHIKTAFVGNLPFDIEEEEVRQVFEEAFGQINYVRVIKDPQRHVGKGFGYVCFNEFLSLKKALQAQTIEIKGREVRIKKAAETTKREAKELNNSKNAFKRIQKKQQISSKGKRSRNNSQNQDQTQNKQEKQQFRVQIHKKIKKMKKKRYNPKEIKEQISNIKQSRKSQINDTNIFNQY
;
A
#
# COMPACT_ATOMS: atom_id res chain seq x y z
N MET A 1 18.19 86.52 0.90
CA MET A 1 18.72 85.51 -0.05
C MET A 1 18.55 84.04 0.39
N LEU A 2 17.83 83.71 1.48
CA LEU A 2 17.62 82.31 1.91
C LEU A 2 16.27 81.69 1.52
N SER A 3 15.30 82.48 1.02
CA SER A 3 13.96 81.96 0.63
C SER A 3 13.93 81.30 -0.76
N ASN A 4 14.78 81.72 -1.71
CA ASN A 4 14.78 81.20 -3.09
C ASN A 4 15.57 79.89 -3.28
N ILE A 5 16.40 79.49 -2.30
CA ILE A 5 17.16 78.22 -2.36
C ILE A 5 16.28 77.05 -1.86
N LEU A 6 15.36 77.30 -0.93
CA LEU A 6 14.45 76.28 -0.39
C LEU A 6 13.30 75.89 -1.35
N THR A 7 12.91 76.77 -2.27
CA THR A 7 11.85 76.50 -3.26
C THR A 7 12.33 75.67 -4.46
N SER A 8 13.56 75.90 -4.95
CA SER A 8 14.12 75.12 -6.08
C SER A 8 14.47 73.68 -5.68
N GLY A 9 14.91 73.45 -4.44
CA GLY A 9 15.15 72.11 -3.87
C GLY A 9 13.87 71.29 -3.62
N LYS A 10 12.73 71.96 -3.38
CA LYS A 10 11.42 71.28 -3.23
C LYS A 10 10.81 70.88 -4.58
N GLN A 11 10.96 71.71 -5.62
CA GLN A 11 10.47 71.39 -6.97
C GLN A 11 11.22 70.21 -7.60
N THR A 12 12.55 70.16 -7.46
CA THR A 12 13.38 69.03 -7.94
C THR A 12 13.12 67.73 -7.17
N ARG A 13 12.92 67.80 -5.85
CA ARG A 13 12.59 66.63 -5.03
C ARG A 13 11.21 66.04 -5.36
N ASN A 14 10.22 66.88 -5.67
CA ASN A 14 8.89 66.42 -6.08
C ASN A 14 8.91 65.76 -7.47
N GLN A 15 9.69 66.29 -8.43
CA GLN A 15 9.87 65.66 -9.74
C GLN A 15 10.58 64.30 -9.65
N ILE A 16 11.59 64.18 -8.79
CA ILE A 16 12.28 62.92 -8.52
C ILE A 16 11.32 61.90 -7.89
N ASN A 17 10.51 62.31 -6.91
CA ASN A 17 9.51 61.45 -6.28
C ASN A 17 8.42 60.98 -7.26
N ASP A 18 7.99 61.83 -8.20
CA ASP A 18 7.03 61.46 -9.25
C ASP A 18 7.63 60.45 -10.26
N LEU A 19 8.90 60.64 -10.64
CA LEU A 19 9.63 59.68 -11.48
C LEU A 19 9.83 58.33 -10.78
N PHE A 20 10.18 58.33 -9.48
CA PHE A 20 10.28 57.10 -8.70
C PHE A 20 8.93 56.40 -8.56
N SER A 21 7.84 57.15 -8.35
CA SER A 21 6.49 56.58 -8.24
C SER A 21 6.06 55.90 -9.55
N LYS A 22 6.31 56.53 -10.70
CA LYS A 22 6.03 55.92 -12.02
C LYS A 22 6.88 54.67 -12.27
N GLN A 23 8.15 54.69 -11.87
CA GLN A 23 9.04 53.53 -12.00
C GLN A 23 8.57 52.36 -11.12
N ILE A 24 8.08 52.64 -9.90
CA ILE A 24 7.50 51.63 -9.01
C ILE A 24 6.23 51.04 -9.63
N GLU A 25 5.34 51.86 -10.18
CA GLU A 25 4.10 51.38 -10.80
C GLU A 25 4.37 50.48 -12.03
N ILE A 26 5.41 50.78 -12.82
CA ILE A 26 5.84 49.94 -13.94
C ILE A 26 6.36 48.59 -13.44
N VAL A 27 7.18 48.60 -12.37
CA VAL A 27 7.71 47.37 -11.76
C VAL A 27 6.58 46.54 -11.16
N GLU A 28 5.60 47.16 -10.49
CA GLU A 28 4.43 46.48 -9.93
C GLU A 28 3.60 45.82 -11.03
N LYS A 29 3.31 46.51 -12.14
CA LYS A 29 2.59 45.93 -13.29
C LYS A 29 3.33 44.76 -13.91
N GLN A 30 4.66 44.82 -14.02
CA GLN A 30 5.48 43.71 -14.52
C GLN A 30 5.50 42.52 -13.56
N VAL A 31 5.55 42.77 -12.25
CA VAL A 31 5.45 41.72 -11.22
C VAL A 31 4.07 41.06 -11.26
N GLU A 32 3.01 41.84 -11.43
CA GLU A 32 1.63 41.32 -11.49
C GLU A 32 1.40 40.44 -12.73
N GLN A 33 1.92 40.84 -13.90
CA GLN A 33 1.87 40.02 -15.12
C GLN A 33 2.67 38.72 -15.00
N LYS A 34 3.89 38.78 -14.44
CA LYS A 34 4.69 37.57 -14.16
C LYS A 34 3.98 36.66 -13.16
N SER A 35 3.30 37.23 -12.17
CA SER A 35 2.53 36.48 -11.17
C SER A 35 1.34 35.75 -11.82
N LYS A 36 0.60 36.41 -12.72
CA LYS A 36 -0.52 35.81 -13.46
C LYS A 36 -0.05 34.65 -14.34
N ASN A 37 1.04 34.82 -15.09
CA ASN A 37 1.60 33.75 -15.94
C ASN A 37 2.09 32.54 -15.13
N VAL A 38 2.71 32.76 -13.96
CA VAL A 38 3.13 31.65 -13.07
C VAL A 38 1.92 30.89 -12.53
N VAL A 39 0.84 31.58 -12.16
CA VAL A 39 -0.39 30.96 -11.67
C VAL A 39 -1.09 30.13 -12.75
N GLU A 40 -1.12 30.59 -14.00
CA GLU A 40 -1.67 29.81 -15.13
C GLU A 40 -0.85 28.56 -15.44
N ILE A 41 0.49 28.67 -15.44
CA ILE A 41 1.39 27.52 -15.64
C ILE A 41 1.26 26.51 -14.50
N ASP A 42 1.14 26.97 -13.25
CA ASP A 42 0.92 26.11 -12.09
C ASP A 42 -0.45 25.42 -12.13
N HIS A 43 -1.50 26.10 -12.59
CA HIS A 43 -2.82 25.50 -12.77
C HIS A 43 -2.84 24.44 -13.88
N HIS A 44 -2.19 24.71 -15.02
CA HIS A 44 -2.10 23.75 -16.13
C HIS A 44 -1.31 22.50 -15.74
N ASN A 45 -0.14 22.66 -15.10
CA ASN A 45 0.66 21.54 -14.59
C ASN A 45 -0.06 20.72 -13.50
N GLN A 46 -0.88 21.36 -12.66
CA GLN A 46 -1.68 20.66 -11.66
C GLN A 46 -2.83 19.88 -12.30
N GLN A 47 -3.50 20.42 -13.32
CA GLN A 47 -4.53 19.71 -14.08
C GLN A 47 -3.96 18.49 -14.79
N ASP A 48 -2.82 18.62 -15.47
CA ASP A 48 -2.15 17.49 -16.13
C ASP A 48 -1.70 16.41 -15.14
N SER A 49 -1.21 16.81 -13.96
CA SER A 49 -0.81 15.85 -12.92
C SER A 49 -1.98 15.08 -12.30
N ASN A 50 -3.13 15.74 -12.12
CA ASN A 50 -4.36 15.11 -11.63
C ASN A 50 -4.98 14.22 -12.70
N GLN A 51 -5.01 14.67 -13.96
CA GLN A 51 -5.49 13.89 -15.11
C GLN A 51 -4.67 12.59 -15.25
N ASN A 52 -3.34 12.69 -15.22
CA ASN A 52 -2.44 11.53 -15.25
C ASN A 52 -2.65 10.55 -14.08
N GLN A 53 -3.07 11.07 -12.92
CA GLN A 53 -3.36 10.24 -11.75
C GLN A 53 -4.73 9.56 -11.85
N GLU A 54 -5.75 10.27 -12.31
CA GLU A 54 -7.09 9.73 -12.57
C GLU A 54 -7.05 8.68 -13.69
N ASP A 55 -6.31 8.94 -14.77
CA ASP A 55 -6.09 7.99 -15.85
C ASP A 55 -5.40 6.72 -15.33
N LYS A 56 -4.41 6.86 -14.46
CA LYS A 56 -3.73 5.72 -13.84
C LYS A 56 -4.64 4.91 -12.92
N GLU A 57 -5.47 5.58 -12.11
CA GLU A 57 -6.45 4.92 -11.24
C GLU A 57 -7.52 4.20 -12.07
N GLN A 58 -7.95 4.79 -13.17
CA GLN A 58 -8.89 4.19 -14.10
C GLN A 58 -8.28 2.97 -14.82
N ILE A 59 -7.03 3.05 -15.25
CA ILE A 59 -6.27 1.92 -15.83
C ILE A 59 -6.13 0.79 -14.81
N ASP A 60 -5.83 1.11 -13.55
CA ASP A 60 -5.74 0.11 -12.48
C ASP A 60 -7.09 -0.57 -12.21
N LEU A 61 -8.19 0.18 -12.21
CA LEU A 61 -9.55 -0.36 -12.05
C LEU A 61 -9.97 -1.23 -13.23
N ASP A 62 -9.68 -0.82 -14.46
CA ASP A 62 -9.92 -1.63 -15.66
C ASP A 62 -9.16 -2.95 -15.60
N ARG A 63 -7.87 -2.90 -15.28
CA ARG A 63 -7.06 -4.12 -15.11
C ARG A 63 -7.64 -5.05 -14.04
N ILE A 64 -8.10 -4.52 -12.91
CA ILE A 64 -8.72 -5.32 -11.83
C ILE A 64 -10.01 -5.98 -12.33
N LYS A 65 -10.86 -5.26 -13.07
CA LYS A 65 -12.11 -5.80 -13.64
C LYS A 65 -11.85 -6.93 -14.65
N ARG A 66 -10.72 -6.89 -15.35
CA ARG A 66 -10.27 -7.91 -16.30
C ARG A 66 -9.47 -9.05 -15.65
N THR A 67 -9.21 -8.98 -14.35
CA THR A 67 -8.41 -9.98 -13.66
C THR A 67 -9.29 -10.95 -12.88
N LEU A 68 -9.13 -12.23 -13.14
CA LEU A 68 -9.67 -13.33 -12.35
C LEU A 68 -8.66 -13.74 -11.29
N PHE A 69 -9.12 -13.86 -10.04
CA PHE A 69 -8.43 -14.57 -8.98
C PHE A 69 -8.82 -16.05 -9.02
N VAL A 70 -7.81 -16.92 -8.99
CA VAL A 70 -7.99 -18.37 -8.89
C VAL A 70 -7.18 -18.86 -7.68
N GLY A 71 -7.88 -19.27 -6.63
CA GLY A 71 -7.29 -19.87 -5.45
C GLY A 71 -7.32 -21.39 -5.50
N ASN A 72 -6.55 -22.00 -4.59
CA ASN A 72 -6.45 -23.46 -4.46
C ASN A 72 -6.00 -24.16 -5.75
N VAL A 73 -5.10 -23.53 -6.50
CA VAL A 73 -4.50 -24.10 -7.71
C VAL A 73 -3.37 -25.04 -7.30
N SER A 74 -3.23 -26.21 -7.93
CA SER A 74 -2.12 -27.12 -7.64
C SER A 74 -0.77 -26.43 -7.76
N ILE A 75 0.15 -26.70 -6.83
CA ILE A 75 1.53 -26.20 -6.87
C ILE A 75 2.27 -26.70 -8.12
N ASN A 76 1.86 -27.85 -8.65
CA ASN A 76 2.44 -28.48 -9.84
C ASN A 76 1.89 -27.90 -11.15
N ALA A 77 0.81 -27.09 -11.10
CA ALA A 77 0.22 -26.50 -12.29
C ALA A 77 1.17 -25.48 -12.92
N LYS A 78 1.42 -25.61 -14.24
CA LYS A 78 2.21 -24.66 -15.01
C LYS A 78 1.29 -23.60 -15.62
N LYS A 79 1.87 -22.47 -16.04
CA LYS A 79 1.12 -21.40 -16.71
C LYS A 79 0.38 -21.89 -17.96
N ASN A 80 0.93 -22.87 -18.68
CA ASN A 80 0.31 -23.43 -19.88
C ASN A 80 -0.94 -24.23 -19.55
N ASP A 81 -0.96 -24.96 -18.43
CA ASP A 81 -2.13 -25.73 -17.99
C ASP A 81 -3.27 -24.77 -17.62
N ILE A 82 -2.94 -23.69 -16.91
CA ILE A 82 -3.90 -22.61 -16.60
C ILE A 82 -4.42 -21.95 -17.88
N ARG A 83 -3.54 -21.65 -18.85
CA ARG A 83 -3.97 -21.09 -20.13
C ARG A 83 -4.93 -22.03 -20.85
N LYS A 84 -4.60 -23.32 -20.97
CA LYS A 84 -5.46 -24.33 -21.62
C LYS A 84 -6.85 -24.39 -20.97
N LEU A 85 -6.90 -24.42 -19.64
CA LEU A 85 -8.18 -24.50 -18.91
C LEU A 85 -9.06 -23.26 -19.12
N PHE A 86 -8.46 -22.06 -19.11
CA PHE A 86 -9.22 -20.80 -19.12
C PHE A 86 -9.39 -20.15 -20.50
N ASN A 87 -8.69 -20.63 -21.54
CA ASN A 87 -8.77 -20.06 -22.89
C ASN A 87 -10.19 -20.11 -23.49
N GLN A 88 -11.01 -21.07 -23.05
CA GLN A 88 -12.42 -21.20 -23.47
C GLN A 88 -13.29 -19.99 -23.10
N TYR A 89 -12.88 -19.18 -22.11
CA TYR A 89 -13.65 -18.00 -21.66
C TYR A 89 -13.25 -16.71 -22.37
N GLY A 90 -12.12 -16.72 -23.08
CA GLY A 90 -11.60 -15.59 -23.86
C GLY A 90 -10.08 -15.49 -23.84
N GLU A 91 -9.57 -14.50 -24.54
CA GLU A 91 -8.13 -14.35 -24.74
C GLU A 91 -7.41 -13.90 -23.47
N ILE A 92 -6.34 -14.62 -23.11
CA ILE A 92 -5.57 -14.41 -21.88
C ILE A 92 -4.31 -13.59 -22.18
N GLU A 93 -4.25 -12.38 -21.63
CA GLU A 93 -3.09 -11.50 -21.70
C GLU A 93 -1.95 -12.07 -20.82
N LYS A 94 -2.24 -12.35 -19.54
CA LYS A 94 -1.19 -12.71 -18.57
C LYS A 94 -1.67 -13.67 -17.49
N VAL A 95 -0.82 -14.64 -17.15
CA VAL A 95 -0.99 -15.52 -15.99
C VAL A 95 0.18 -15.35 -15.04
N TRP A 96 -0.10 -15.18 -13.75
CA TRP A 96 0.93 -15.15 -12.72
C TRP A 96 0.51 -15.82 -11.41
N PHE A 97 1.43 -16.60 -10.85
CA PHE A 97 1.26 -17.20 -9.54
C PHE A 97 1.53 -16.19 -8.41
N ARG A 98 0.84 -16.39 -7.28
CA ARG A 98 0.92 -15.62 -6.04
C ARG A 98 0.72 -16.54 -4.85
N SER A 99 1.09 -16.05 -3.67
CA SER A 99 0.92 -16.78 -2.41
C SER A 99 1.54 -18.19 -2.48
N ILE A 100 2.71 -18.30 -3.13
CA ILE A 100 3.41 -19.57 -3.30
C ILE A 100 4.00 -19.95 -1.93
N PRO A 101 3.67 -21.13 -1.40
CA PRO A 101 4.17 -21.61 -0.12
C PRO A 101 5.66 -21.89 -0.21
N VAL A 102 6.47 -20.98 0.31
CA VAL A 102 7.94 -21.07 0.25
C VAL A 102 8.55 -21.24 1.61
N ASP A 103 9.56 -22.11 1.69
CA ASP A 103 10.46 -22.15 2.83
C ASP A 103 11.45 -20.99 2.74
N ARG A 104 11.31 -20.06 3.69
CA ARG A 104 12.12 -18.84 3.77
C ARG A 104 13.27 -18.96 4.75
N ALA A 105 13.36 -20.05 5.49
CA ALA A 105 14.45 -20.28 6.43
C ALA A 105 15.76 -20.51 5.67
N THR A 106 16.83 -19.88 6.15
CA THR A 106 18.19 -20.18 5.69
C THR A 106 18.93 -20.89 6.81
N LYS A 107 19.62 -21.99 6.49
CA LYS A 107 20.41 -22.75 7.46
C LYS A 107 21.57 -21.95 8.08
N LYS A 108 21.95 -20.79 7.50
CA LYS A 108 23.22 -20.13 7.81
C LYS A 108 23.17 -18.87 8.68
N GLU A 109 22.11 -18.05 8.74
CA GLU A 109 22.25 -16.74 9.45
C GLU A 109 20.97 -16.16 10.09
N ASN A 110 19.89 -16.93 10.34
CA ASN A 110 18.60 -16.36 10.80
C ASN A 110 18.01 -15.27 9.88
N ILE A 111 18.51 -15.11 8.65
CA ILE A 111 18.00 -14.14 7.67
C ILE A 111 16.94 -14.82 6.80
N LYS A 112 15.72 -14.28 6.82
CA LYS A 112 14.62 -14.75 5.96
C LYS A 112 14.81 -14.27 4.53
N LEU A 113 14.85 -15.19 3.57
CA LEU A 113 14.92 -14.85 2.15
C LEU A 113 13.69 -14.02 1.71
N PRO A 114 13.85 -13.08 0.77
CA PRO A 114 12.71 -12.49 0.06
C PRO A 114 11.92 -13.59 -0.66
N VAL A 115 10.59 -13.48 -0.68
CA VAL A 115 9.70 -14.50 -1.28
C VAL A 115 10.08 -14.79 -2.73
N ARG A 116 10.34 -13.75 -3.53
CA ARG A 116 10.74 -13.91 -4.95
C ARG A 116 12.04 -14.72 -5.11
N ALA A 117 13.01 -14.53 -4.21
CA ALA A 117 14.27 -15.28 -4.26
C ALA A 117 14.05 -16.74 -3.87
N ALA A 118 13.24 -17.01 -2.84
CA ALA A 118 12.90 -18.38 -2.44
C ALA A 118 12.16 -19.14 -3.55
N VAL A 119 11.20 -18.48 -4.23
CA VAL A 119 10.51 -19.06 -5.40
C VAL A 119 11.49 -19.38 -6.53
N LEU A 120 12.40 -18.46 -6.86
CA LEU A 120 13.41 -18.68 -7.92
C LEU A 120 14.36 -19.84 -7.58
N MET A 121 14.67 -20.02 -6.30
CA MET A 121 15.47 -21.12 -5.79
C MET A 121 14.70 -22.45 -5.65
N GLY A 122 13.41 -22.48 -6.01
CA GLY A 122 12.60 -23.69 -5.88
C GLY A 122 12.37 -24.16 -4.44
N LYS A 123 12.55 -23.28 -3.44
CA LYS A 123 12.36 -23.58 -2.02
C LYS A 123 10.87 -23.58 -1.66
N ILE A 124 10.12 -24.52 -2.22
CA ILE A 124 8.72 -24.74 -1.88
C ILE A 124 8.66 -25.42 -0.52
N GLN A 125 7.69 -25.03 0.30
CA GLN A 125 7.46 -25.67 1.59
C GLN A 125 7.03 -27.13 1.39
N GLU A 126 7.64 -28.05 2.15
CA GLU A 126 7.30 -29.46 2.12
C GLU A 126 5.82 -29.69 2.49
N GLY A 127 5.17 -30.62 1.78
CA GLY A 127 3.74 -30.93 1.95
C GLY A 127 2.75 -29.92 1.37
N ALA A 128 3.22 -28.77 0.87
CA ALA A 128 2.32 -27.76 0.33
C ALA A 128 1.70 -28.21 -1.01
N GLN A 129 0.36 -28.22 -1.08
CA GLN A 129 -0.37 -28.73 -2.25
C GLN A 129 -0.85 -27.64 -3.19
N SER A 130 -1.16 -26.46 -2.65
CA SER A 130 -1.86 -25.41 -3.37
C SER A 130 -1.18 -24.04 -3.34
N GLN A 131 -1.48 -23.23 -4.35
CA GLN A 131 -1.06 -21.85 -4.53
C GLN A 131 -2.22 -21.01 -5.10
N ASN A 132 -2.04 -19.70 -5.20
CA ASN A 132 -3.00 -18.83 -5.88
C ASN A 132 -2.43 -18.40 -7.23
N CYS A 133 -3.31 -18.13 -8.19
CA CYS A 133 -2.93 -17.52 -9.45
C CYS A 133 -3.92 -16.41 -9.82
N TYR A 134 -3.48 -15.56 -10.72
CA TYR A 134 -4.29 -14.51 -11.31
C TYR A 134 -4.16 -14.59 -12.82
N ILE A 135 -5.28 -14.32 -13.48
CA ILE A 135 -5.42 -14.39 -14.93
C ILE A 135 -5.97 -13.05 -15.39
N LEU A 136 -5.17 -12.29 -16.13
CA LEU A 136 -5.60 -11.07 -16.80
C LEU A 136 -6.09 -11.44 -18.20
N PHE A 137 -7.36 -11.21 -18.46
CA PHE A 137 -7.98 -11.34 -19.77
C PHE A 137 -7.88 -10.04 -20.56
N LYS A 138 -8.02 -10.12 -21.89
CA LYS A 138 -8.23 -8.92 -22.71
C LYS A 138 -9.56 -8.23 -22.41
N ASP A 139 -10.59 -9.01 -22.09
CA ASP A 139 -11.95 -8.52 -21.84
C ASP A 139 -12.44 -8.79 -20.41
N ALA A 140 -13.16 -7.82 -19.83
CA ALA A 140 -13.76 -7.97 -18.50
C ALA A 140 -14.90 -8.99 -18.49
N LYS A 141 -15.58 -9.17 -19.64
CA LYS A 141 -16.62 -10.19 -19.82
C LYS A 141 -16.03 -11.59 -19.66
N SER A 142 -14.86 -11.86 -20.24
CA SER A 142 -14.15 -13.14 -20.11
C SER A 142 -13.80 -13.45 -18.66
N ALA A 143 -13.27 -12.46 -17.92
CA ALA A 143 -12.99 -12.63 -16.50
C ALA A 143 -14.26 -12.98 -15.70
N LYS A 144 -15.40 -12.34 -16.02
CA LYS A 144 -16.69 -12.65 -15.40
C LYS A 144 -17.17 -14.06 -15.76
N SER A 145 -17.14 -14.45 -17.03
CA SER A 145 -17.54 -15.79 -17.46
C SER A 145 -16.67 -16.89 -16.83
N ALA A 146 -15.37 -16.65 -16.70
CA ALA A 146 -14.43 -17.60 -16.10
C ALA A 146 -14.70 -17.89 -14.61
N THR A 147 -15.52 -17.10 -13.92
CA THR A 147 -15.98 -17.40 -12.55
C THR A 147 -16.82 -18.69 -12.46
N GLN A 148 -17.32 -19.19 -13.58
CA GLN A 148 -18.02 -20.49 -13.68
C GLN A 148 -17.12 -21.69 -13.35
N GLN A 149 -15.78 -21.53 -13.40
CA GLN A 149 -14.82 -22.55 -12.96
C GLN A 149 -14.70 -22.64 -11.43
N ASP A 150 -15.45 -21.85 -10.67
CA ASP A 150 -15.45 -21.98 -9.22
C ASP A 150 -16.05 -23.32 -8.78
N GLY A 151 -15.35 -23.99 -7.87
CA GLY A 151 -15.72 -25.33 -7.42
C GLY A 151 -15.46 -26.43 -8.45
N GLN A 152 -14.80 -26.15 -9.58
CA GLN A 152 -14.41 -27.20 -10.52
C GLN A 152 -13.12 -27.88 -10.08
N LEU A 153 -13.05 -29.20 -10.28
CA LEU A 153 -11.87 -30.00 -9.97
C LEU A 153 -10.78 -29.77 -11.03
N PHE A 154 -9.58 -29.43 -10.60
CA PHE A 154 -8.41 -29.30 -11.47
C PHE A 154 -7.17 -29.84 -10.76
N MET A 155 -6.55 -30.87 -11.33
CA MET A 155 -5.40 -31.58 -10.72
C MET A 155 -5.69 -32.00 -9.26
N ASN A 156 -6.87 -32.58 -9.04
CA ASN A 156 -7.39 -33.05 -7.75
C ASN A 156 -7.68 -31.97 -6.70
N LEU A 157 -7.65 -30.68 -7.07
CA LEU A 157 -8.03 -29.59 -6.18
C LEU A 157 -9.23 -28.83 -6.74
N HIS A 158 -10.19 -28.48 -5.88
CA HIS A 158 -11.32 -27.64 -6.25
C HIS A 158 -10.88 -26.19 -6.34
N LEU A 159 -10.97 -25.62 -7.54
CA LEU A 159 -10.58 -24.23 -7.80
C LEU A 159 -11.51 -23.25 -7.09
N ARG A 160 -10.95 -22.13 -6.61
CA ARG A 160 -11.73 -21.00 -6.11
C ARG A 160 -11.61 -19.82 -7.05
N CYS A 161 -12.60 -19.62 -7.91
CA CYS A 161 -12.61 -18.58 -8.93
C CYS A 161 -13.50 -17.40 -8.51
N THR A 162 -12.91 -16.21 -8.47
CA THR A 162 -13.61 -14.94 -8.21
C THR A 162 -12.98 -13.82 -9.03
N LEU A 163 -13.73 -12.75 -9.29
CA LEU A 163 -13.11 -11.53 -9.83
C LEU A 163 -12.12 -10.93 -8.82
N GLU A 164 -11.04 -10.31 -9.31
CA GLU A 164 -10.08 -9.66 -8.44
C GLU A 164 -10.75 -8.56 -7.59
N GLY A 165 -10.43 -8.54 -6.29
CA GLY A 165 -11.04 -7.61 -5.34
C GLY A 165 -12.41 -8.06 -4.80
N GLN A 166 -13.10 -9.02 -5.43
CA GLN A 166 -14.35 -9.58 -4.92
C GLN A 166 -14.08 -10.80 -4.05
N LYS A 167 -14.45 -10.72 -2.77
CA LYS A 167 -14.38 -11.87 -1.85
C LYS A 167 -15.77 -12.50 -1.74
N LYS A 168 -15.87 -13.80 -2.00
CA LYS A 168 -17.09 -14.56 -1.68
C LYS A 168 -17.28 -14.58 -0.17
N LYS A 169 -18.36 -13.96 0.29
CA LYS A 169 -18.76 -13.88 1.69
C LYS A 169 -20.25 -14.19 1.78
N ASP A 170 -20.58 -15.47 1.77
CA ASP A 170 -21.94 -15.92 2.05
C ASP A 170 -22.04 -16.35 3.51
N HIS A 171 -22.21 -15.40 4.41
CA HIS A 171 -22.30 -15.69 5.85
C HIS A 171 -23.55 -16.51 6.22
N ILE A 172 -24.55 -16.57 5.33
CA ILE A 172 -25.81 -17.26 5.57
C ILE A 172 -25.62 -18.77 5.46
N LYS A 173 -24.81 -19.21 4.49
CA LYS A 173 -24.53 -20.64 4.21
C LYS A 173 -23.12 -21.10 4.62
N THR A 174 -22.34 -20.24 5.27
CA THR A 174 -20.97 -20.56 5.68
C THR A 174 -20.87 -20.93 7.16
N ALA A 175 -20.23 -22.05 7.43
CA ALA A 175 -19.74 -22.43 8.75
C ALA A 175 -18.32 -21.89 8.97
N PHE A 176 -18.08 -21.38 10.18
CA PHE A 176 -16.74 -21.27 10.74
C PHE A 176 -16.33 -22.64 11.29
N VAL A 177 -15.13 -23.06 10.94
CA VAL A 177 -14.56 -24.35 11.33
C VAL A 177 -13.26 -24.08 12.07
N GLY A 178 -13.17 -24.47 13.34
CA GLY A 178 -12.03 -24.17 14.21
C GLY A 178 -11.42 -25.41 14.86
N ASN A 179 -10.21 -25.28 15.40
CA ASN A 179 -9.41 -26.41 15.91
C ASN A 179 -8.97 -27.40 14.81
N LEU A 180 -8.89 -26.93 13.57
CA LEU A 180 -8.34 -27.70 12.46
C LEU A 180 -6.86 -28.03 12.70
N PRO A 181 -6.37 -29.19 12.24
CA PRO A 181 -4.93 -29.45 12.14
C PRO A 181 -4.22 -28.34 11.34
N PHE A 182 -2.98 -28.00 11.67
CA PHE A 182 -2.24 -26.92 11.01
C PHE A 182 -1.75 -27.28 9.60
N ASP A 183 -1.63 -28.57 9.33
CA ASP A 183 -1.25 -29.21 8.09
C ASP A 183 -2.46 -29.65 7.24
N ILE A 184 -3.69 -29.37 7.69
CA ILE A 184 -4.89 -29.73 6.93
C ILE A 184 -4.95 -28.96 5.61
N GLU A 185 -5.33 -29.67 4.56
CA GLU A 185 -5.59 -29.08 3.24
C GLU A 185 -7.09 -28.97 2.96
N GLU A 186 -7.44 -28.07 2.04
CA GLU A 186 -8.84 -27.74 1.72
C GLU A 186 -9.66 -28.97 1.28
N GLU A 187 -9.06 -29.92 0.55
CA GLU A 187 -9.76 -31.11 0.04
C GLU A 187 -10.11 -32.11 1.14
N GLU A 188 -9.25 -32.28 2.14
CA GLU A 188 -9.51 -33.17 3.27
C GLU A 188 -10.71 -32.66 4.08
N VAL A 189 -10.75 -31.34 4.30
CA VAL A 189 -11.91 -30.69 4.94
C VAL A 189 -13.16 -30.83 4.08
N ARG A 190 -13.04 -30.67 2.76
CA ARG A 190 -14.18 -30.84 1.85
C ARG A 190 -14.77 -32.24 1.97
N GLN A 191 -13.95 -33.28 1.85
CA GLN A 191 -14.38 -34.67 1.87
C GLN A 191 -15.17 -35.00 3.14
N VAL A 192 -14.61 -34.70 4.31
CA VAL A 192 -15.26 -35.00 5.60
C VAL A 192 -16.59 -34.25 5.75
N PHE A 193 -16.65 -32.98 5.34
CA PHE A 193 -17.88 -32.20 5.47
C PHE A 193 -18.95 -32.57 4.42
N GLU A 194 -18.53 -32.97 3.21
CA GLU A 194 -19.46 -33.46 2.17
C GLU A 194 -20.12 -34.77 2.58
N GLU A 195 -19.33 -35.70 3.11
CA GLU A 195 -19.81 -36.99 3.63
C GLU A 195 -20.77 -36.81 4.81
N ALA A 196 -20.45 -35.91 5.74
CA ALA A 196 -21.25 -35.73 6.96
C ALA A 196 -22.51 -34.86 6.77
N PHE A 197 -22.45 -33.80 5.96
CA PHE A 197 -23.48 -32.75 5.96
C PHE A 197 -24.06 -32.41 4.58
N GLY A 198 -23.40 -32.81 3.50
CA GLY A 198 -23.83 -32.60 2.12
C GLY A 198 -22.97 -31.63 1.32
N GLN A 199 -23.38 -31.34 0.09
CA GLN A 199 -22.54 -30.68 -0.92
C GLN A 199 -21.99 -29.30 -0.51
N ILE A 200 -20.71 -29.09 -0.80
CA ILE A 200 -19.98 -27.87 -0.46
C ILE A 200 -19.77 -27.01 -1.71
N ASN A 201 -20.01 -25.71 -1.56
CA ASN A 201 -19.70 -24.72 -2.57
C ASN A 201 -18.19 -24.46 -2.62
N TYR A 202 -17.62 -24.02 -1.49
CA TYR A 202 -16.18 -23.83 -1.36
C TYR A 202 -15.69 -24.08 0.06
N VAL A 203 -14.42 -24.49 0.15
CA VAL A 203 -13.65 -24.54 1.39
C VAL A 203 -12.55 -23.49 1.33
N ARG A 204 -12.26 -22.90 2.49
CA ARG A 204 -11.14 -21.97 2.66
C ARG A 204 -10.47 -22.20 3.99
N VAL A 205 -9.29 -22.82 3.97
CA VAL A 205 -8.42 -22.89 5.14
C VAL A 205 -7.63 -21.59 5.24
N ILE A 206 -7.58 -21.00 6.44
CA ILE A 206 -6.84 -19.75 6.64
C ILE A 206 -5.41 -20.10 7.02
N LYS A 207 -4.47 -19.79 6.12
CA LYS A 207 -3.03 -19.99 6.31
C LYS A 207 -2.33 -18.67 6.65
N ASP A 208 -1.19 -18.75 7.33
CA ASP A 208 -0.32 -17.61 7.61
C ASP A 208 0.31 -17.10 6.30
N PRO A 209 0.22 -15.80 5.95
CA PRO A 209 0.76 -15.29 4.69
C PRO A 209 2.30 -15.36 4.55
N GLN A 210 3.03 -15.48 5.65
CA GLN A 210 4.49 -15.55 5.65
C GLN A 210 5.01 -16.97 5.71
N ARG A 211 4.39 -17.81 6.54
CA ARG A 211 4.82 -19.19 6.78
C ARG A 211 4.04 -20.21 5.96
N HIS A 212 2.90 -19.83 5.39
CA HIS A 212 1.99 -20.71 4.66
C HIS A 212 1.47 -21.93 5.44
N VAL A 213 1.65 -21.94 6.76
CA VAL A 213 1.09 -22.92 7.69
C VAL A 213 -0.35 -22.53 8.06
N GLY A 214 -1.24 -23.51 8.23
CA GLY A 214 -2.61 -23.29 8.68
C GLY A 214 -2.68 -22.60 10.05
N LYS A 215 -3.65 -21.68 10.22
CA LYS A 215 -3.94 -21.03 11.51
C LYS A 215 -4.85 -21.87 12.42
N GLY A 216 -5.22 -23.08 11.99
CA GLY A 216 -6.13 -23.97 12.72
C GLY A 216 -7.60 -23.58 12.63
N PHE A 217 -7.98 -22.79 11.62
CA PHE A 217 -9.38 -22.50 11.32
C PHE A 217 -9.60 -22.22 9.83
N GLY A 218 -10.86 -22.35 9.41
CA GLY A 218 -11.29 -22.18 8.05
C GLY A 218 -12.77 -21.87 7.95
N TYR A 219 -13.24 -21.79 6.71
CA TYR A 219 -14.63 -21.55 6.36
C TYR A 219 -15.08 -22.59 5.35
N VAL A 220 -16.26 -23.15 5.58
CA VAL A 220 -16.92 -24.09 4.69
C VAL A 220 -18.26 -23.49 4.29
N CYS A 221 -18.44 -23.19 3.01
CA CYS A 221 -19.69 -22.70 2.48
C CYS A 221 -20.45 -23.84 1.83
N PHE A 222 -21.65 -24.14 2.31
CA PHE A 222 -22.50 -25.17 1.74
C PHE A 222 -23.27 -24.66 0.52
N ASN A 223 -23.68 -25.58 -0.35
CA ASN A 223 -24.62 -25.25 -1.42
C ASN A 223 -25.98 -24.88 -0.83
N GLU A 224 -26.44 -25.65 0.15
CA GLU A 224 -27.73 -25.51 0.80
C GLU A 224 -27.62 -25.01 2.25
N PHE A 225 -28.62 -24.24 2.67
CA PHE A 225 -28.74 -23.80 4.07
C PHE A 225 -29.06 -24.95 5.03
N LEU A 226 -29.72 -26.01 4.55
CA LEU A 226 -30.05 -27.19 5.36
C LEU A 226 -28.78 -27.95 5.78
N SER A 227 -27.79 -28.08 4.90
CA SER A 227 -26.49 -28.65 5.25
C SER A 227 -25.78 -27.87 6.35
N LEU A 228 -25.83 -26.53 6.32
CA LEU A 228 -25.31 -25.71 7.41
C LEU A 228 -26.05 -26.01 8.72
N LYS A 229 -27.38 -26.11 8.72
CA LYS A 229 -28.15 -26.43 9.93
C LYS A 229 -27.73 -27.77 10.53
N LYS A 230 -27.56 -28.81 9.72
CA LYS A 230 -27.07 -30.12 10.16
C LYS A 230 -25.68 -30.01 10.79
N ALA A 231 -24.76 -29.30 10.15
CA ALA A 231 -23.42 -29.06 10.68
C ALA A 231 -23.43 -28.30 12.02
N LEU A 232 -24.33 -27.32 12.17
CA LEU A 232 -24.48 -26.57 13.42
C LEU A 232 -25.12 -27.39 14.54
N GLN A 233 -25.99 -28.37 14.21
CA GLN A 233 -26.55 -29.31 15.18
C GLN A 233 -25.49 -30.29 15.70
N ALA A 234 -24.59 -30.74 14.82
CA ALA A 234 -23.49 -31.62 15.22
C ALA A 234 -22.49 -30.93 16.15
N GLN A 235 -22.29 -29.59 16.01
CA GLN A 235 -21.36 -28.73 16.76
C GLN A 235 -19.87 -29.06 16.63
N THR A 236 -19.52 -30.34 16.50
CA THR A 236 -18.18 -30.87 16.41
C THR A 236 -18.11 -32.01 15.40
N ILE A 237 -16.95 -32.20 14.78
CA ILE A 237 -16.66 -33.32 13.88
C ILE A 237 -15.20 -33.73 14.05
N GLU A 238 -14.89 -35.01 13.94
CA GLU A 238 -13.51 -35.49 14.05
C GLU A 238 -12.79 -35.40 12.70
N ILE A 239 -11.60 -34.79 12.69
CA ILE A 239 -10.70 -34.75 11.52
C ILE A 239 -9.28 -35.04 12.00
N LYS A 240 -8.65 -36.09 11.45
CA LYS A 240 -7.28 -36.52 11.81
C LYS A 240 -7.07 -36.65 13.34
N GLY A 241 -8.02 -37.27 14.05
CA GLY A 241 -7.94 -37.44 15.51
C GLY A 241 -8.15 -36.16 16.32
N ARG A 242 -8.67 -35.08 15.71
CA ARG A 242 -8.97 -33.82 16.40
C ARG A 242 -10.46 -33.49 16.28
N GLU A 243 -11.05 -33.09 17.39
CA GLU A 243 -12.40 -32.52 17.38
C GLU A 243 -12.40 -31.09 16.85
N VAL A 244 -12.95 -30.95 15.66
CA VAL A 244 -13.10 -29.70 14.95
C VAL A 244 -14.43 -29.06 15.33
N ARG A 245 -14.38 -27.79 15.79
CA ARG A 245 -15.55 -27.04 16.24
C ARG A 245 -16.23 -26.35 15.06
N ILE A 246 -17.54 -26.52 14.94
CA ILE A 246 -18.39 -25.93 13.91
C ILE A 246 -19.23 -24.83 14.55
N LYS A 247 -19.15 -23.61 14.00
CA LYS A 247 -19.97 -22.47 14.41
C LYS A 247 -20.52 -21.77 13.17
N LYS A 248 -21.57 -20.97 13.34
CA LYS A 248 -22.04 -20.11 12.24
C LYS A 248 -20.96 -19.08 11.94
N ALA A 249 -20.66 -18.85 10.65
CA ALA A 249 -19.70 -17.82 10.29
C ALA A 249 -20.22 -16.45 10.74
N ALA A 250 -19.40 -15.72 11.49
CA ALA A 250 -19.73 -14.36 11.86
C ALA A 250 -19.80 -13.50 10.58
N GLU A 251 -20.82 -12.66 10.50
CA GLU A 251 -20.77 -11.52 9.60
C GLU A 251 -19.55 -10.70 9.93
N THR A 252 -18.87 -10.21 8.89
CA THR A 252 -17.61 -9.49 9.08
C THR A 252 -17.74 -8.42 10.16
N THR A 253 -17.15 -8.66 11.33
CA THR A 253 -17.30 -7.74 12.46
C THR A 253 -16.69 -6.38 12.09
N LYS A 254 -17.14 -5.33 12.81
CA LYS A 254 -16.61 -3.96 12.70
C LYS A 254 -15.07 -3.89 12.67
N ARG A 255 -14.33 -4.89 13.19
CA ARG A 255 -12.86 -5.00 13.13
C ARG A 255 -12.30 -5.22 11.72
N GLU A 256 -12.83 -6.16 10.94
CA GLU A 256 -12.37 -6.34 9.55
C GLU A 256 -12.82 -5.20 8.64
N ALA A 257 -14.00 -4.63 8.91
CA ALA A 257 -14.42 -3.37 8.29
C ALA A 257 -13.44 -2.24 8.66
N LYS A 258 -12.96 -2.18 9.92
CA LYS A 258 -11.92 -1.24 10.37
C LYS A 258 -10.59 -1.47 9.69
N GLU A 259 -10.15 -2.72 9.46
CA GLU A 259 -8.90 -3.03 8.77
C GLU A 259 -8.97 -2.73 7.27
N LEU A 260 -10.10 -3.03 6.64
CA LEU A 260 -10.37 -2.65 5.25
C LEU A 260 -10.46 -1.12 5.10
N ASN A 261 -11.13 -0.45 6.04
CA ASN A 261 -11.18 1.01 6.10
C ASN A 261 -9.83 1.61 6.46
N ASN A 262 -9.02 1.00 7.30
CA ASN A 262 -7.67 1.45 7.62
C ASN A 262 -6.73 1.29 6.42
N SER A 263 -6.89 0.23 5.63
CA SER A 263 -6.14 0.03 4.38
C SER A 263 -6.57 1.05 3.31
N LYS A 264 -7.87 1.31 3.17
CA LYS A 264 -8.43 2.37 2.30
C LYS A 264 -8.04 3.77 2.79
N ASN A 265 -8.02 4.00 4.10
CA ASN A 265 -7.63 5.27 4.72
C ASN A 265 -6.12 5.49 4.70
N ALA A 266 -5.32 4.43 4.71
CA ALA A 266 -3.87 4.48 4.49
C ALA A 266 -3.59 4.89 3.02
N PHE A 267 -4.31 4.31 2.06
CA PHE A 267 -4.30 4.75 0.66
C PHE A 267 -4.74 6.21 0.50
N LYS A 268 -5.86 6.60 1.11
CA LYS A 268 -6.31 8.01 1.14
C LYS A 268 -5.35 8.94 1.87
N ARG A 269 -4.64 8.49 2.91
CA ARG A 269 -3.61 9.29 3.61
C ARG A 269 -2.35 9.47 2.77
N ILE A 270 -1.98 8.48 1.95
CA ILE A 270 -0.89 8.59 0.98
C ILE A 270 -1.28 9.59 -0.12
N GLN A 271 -2.51 9.51 -0.65
CA GLN A 271 -3.07 10.52 -1.57
C GLN A 271 -3.16 11.92 -0.92
N LYS A 272 -3.60 12.02 0.33
CA LYS A 272 -3.70 13.31 1.06
C LYS A 272 -2.33 13.91 1.40
N LYS A 273 -1.30 13.09 1.67
CA LYS A 273 0.08 13.55 1.84
C LYS A 273 0.67 14.10 0.53
N GLN A 274 0.23 13.60 -0.62
CA GLN A 274 0.60 14.11 -1.95
C GLN A 274 -0.19 15.37 -2.33
N GLN A 275 -1.43 15.53 -1.84
CA GLN A 275 -2.22 16.77 -1.99
C GLN A 275 -1.80 17.90 -1.03
N ILE A 276 -1.24 17.59 0.15
CA ILE A 276 -0.74 18.61 1.10
C ILE A 276 0.56 19.27 0.58
N SER A 277 1.32 18.61 -0.31
CA SER A 277 2.44 19.26 -1.01
C SER A 277 2.00 20.23 -2.12
N SER A 278 0.74 20.20 -2.57
CA SER A 278 0.22 21.05 -3.65
C SER A 278 -0.83 22.08 -3.21
N LYS A 279 -1.40 22.01 -2.00
CA LYS A 279 -2.22 23.09 -1.40
C LYS A 279 -1.42 23.83 -0.33
N GLY A 280 -0.76 24.91 -0.77
CA GLY A 280 0.24 25.66 -0.02
C GLY A 280 -0.25 26.47 1.17
N LYS A 281 0.75 27.12 1.79
CA LYS A 281 0.65 28.25 2.72
C LYS A 281 -0.61 29.10 2.45
N ARG A 282 -1.65 28.91 3.25
CA ARG A 282 -2.70 29.91 3.46
C ARG A 282 -3.00 29.98 4.95
N SER A 283 -2.89 31.20 5.45
CA SER A 283 -2.88 31.60 6.84
C SER A 283 -4.07 31.06 7.63
N ARG A 284 -3.77 30.40 8.75
CA ARG A 284 -4.65 30.40 9.92
C ARG A 284 -3.87 31.06 11.03
N ASN A 285 -4.32 32.25 11.44
CA ASN A 285 -3.92 32.89 12.67
C ASN A 285 -4.14 31.90 13.82
N ASN A 286 -3.06 31.32 14.32
CA ASN A 286 -3.01 30.75 15.65
C ASN A 286 -1.58 30.91 16.16
N SER A 287 -1.40 31.97 16.93
CA SER A 287 -0.14 32.45 17.49
C SER A 287 0.32 31.51 18.60
N GLN A 288 0.84 30.32 18.26
CA GLN A 288 1.50 29.45 19.23
C GLN A 288 2.37 28.32 18.63
N ASN A 289 2.67 28.33 17.32
CA ASN A 289 3.36 27.20 16.67
C ASN A 289 4.50 27.57 15.70
N GLN A 290 5.04 28.80 15.75
CA GLN A 290 6.14 29.20 14.85
C GLN A 290 7.48 28.51 15.18
N ASP A 291 7.79 28.27 16.45
CA ASP A 291 9.07 27.69 16.89
C ASP A 291 9.30 26.24 16.46
N GLN A 292 8.23 25.43 16.35
CA GLN A 292 8.37 24.03 15.96
C GLN A 292 8.65 23.83 14.47
N THR A 293 8.26 24.79 13.62
CA THR A 293 8.46 24.73 12.16
C THR A 293 9.86 25.14 11.74
N GLN A 294 10.44 26.16 12.38
CA GLN A 294 11.79 26.65 12.10
C GLN A 294 12.84 25.61 12.53
N ASN A 295 12.66 25.03 13.72
CA ASN A 295 13.54 24.00 14.27
C ASN A 295 13.52 22.69 13.44
N LYS A 296 12.40 22.36 12.76
CA LYS A 296 12.32 21.23 11.81
C LYS A 296 13.08 21.50 10.51
N GLN A 297 12.96 22.70 9.94
CA GLN A 297 13.66 23.07 8.71
C GLN A 297 15.18 23.15 8.93
N GLU A 298 15.62 23.72 10.04
CA GLU A 298 17.04 23.76 10.43
C GLU A 298 17.62 22.37 10.71
N LYS A 299 16.85 21.48 11.35
CA LYS A 299 17.26 20.07 11.52
C LYS A 299 17.45 19.37 10.18
N GLN A 300 16.59 19.66 9.20
CA GLN A 300 16.67 19.07 7.87
C GLN A 300 17.85 19.63 7.06
N GLN A 301 18.08 20.94 7.09
CA GLN A 301 19.23 21.59 6.42
C GLN A 301 20.56 21.06 6.97
N PHE A 302 20.70 20.90 8.28
CA PHE A 302 21.92 20.34 8.88
C PHE A 302 22.18 18.88 8.49
N ARG A 303 21.14 18.05 8.37
CA ARG A 303 21.30 16.65 7.89
C ARG A 303 21.85 16.63 6.47
N VAL A 304 21.39 17.53 5.61
CA VAL A 304 21.90 17.70 4.24
C VAL A 304 23.36 18.17 4.25
N GLN A 305 23.73 19.12 5.12
CA GLN A 305 25.11 19.60 5.26
C GLN A 305 26.06 18.49 5.74
N ILE A 306 25.67 17.71 6.76
CA ILE A 306 26.43 16.55 7.24
C ILE A 306 26.65 15.55 6.10
N HIS A 307 25.60 15.23 5.33
CA HIS A 307 25.71 14.28 4.22
C HIS A 307 26.66 14.76 3.12
N LYS A 308 26.61 16.06 2.76
CA LYS A 308 27.56 16.68 1.83
C LYS A 308 29.00 16.62 2.34
N LYS A 309 29.22 16.86 3.64
CA LYS A 309 30.55 16.83 4.27
C LYS A 309 31.13 15.41 4.30
N ILE A 310 30.32 14.40 4.64
CA ILE A 310 30.69 12.97 4.55
C ILE A 310 31.13 12.61 3.13
N LYS A 311 30.36 13.03 2.12
CA LYS A 311 30.67 12.74 0.71
C LYS A 311 31.99 13.38 0.28
N LYS A 312 32.29 14.61 0.75
CA LYS A 312 33.60 15.27 0.51
C LYS A 312 34.76 14.57 1.22
N MET A 313 34.60 14.14 2.49
CA MET A 313 35.65 13.44 3.23
C MET A 313 35.96 12.06 2.64
N LYS A 314 34.93 11.31 2.22
CA LYS A 314 35.12 10.05 1.49
C LYS A 314 35.88 10.23 0.18
N LYS A 315 35.61 11.30 -0.58
CA LYS A 315 36.36 11.65 -1.80
C LYS A 315 37.84 11.98 -1.52
N LYS A 316 38.15 12.51 -0.34
CA LYS A 316 39.51 12.79 0.12
C LYS A 316 40.18 11.60 0.84
N ARG A 317 39.60 10.39 0.77
CA ARG A 317 40.12 9.15 1.37
C ARG A 317 40.39 9.19 2.89
N TYR A 318 39.59 9.96 3.65
CA TYR A 318 39.64 9.94 5.12
C TYR A 318 39.28 8.56 5.69
N ASN A 319 39.90 8.19 6.82
CA ASN A 319 39.61 6.92 7.49
C ASN A 319 38.18 6.93 8.10
N PRO A 320 37.41 5.83 8.00
CA PRO A 320 36.10 5.71 8.64
C PRO A 320 36.03 6.10 10.13
N LYS A 321 37.11 5.91 10.91
CA LYS A 321 37.17 6.33 12.33
C LYS A 321 37.22 7.86 12.46
N GLU A 322 38.07 8.52 11.69
CA GLU A 322 38.21 9.99 11.65
C GLU A 322 36.91 10.67 11.15
N ILE A 323 36.25 10.08 10.15
CA ILE A 323 34.96 10.58 9.66
C ILE A 323 33.90 10.54 10.77
N LYS A 324 33.86 9.46 11.57
CA LYS A 324 32.90 9.33 12.68
C LYS A 324 33.19 10.37 13.77
N GLU A 325 34.45 10.55 14.13
CA GLU A 325 34.88 11.50 15.14
C GLU A 325 34.57 12.95 14.76
N GLN A 326 34.88 13.36 13.52
CA GLN A 326 34.55 14.70 13.04
C GLN A 326 33.03 14.96 12.97
N ILE A 327 32.23 13.96 12.59
CA ILE A 327 30.76 14.10 12.61
C ILE A 327 30.25 14.21 14.04
N SER A 328 30.86 13.49 14.99
CA SER A 328 30.51 13.56 16.41
C SER A 328 30.73 14.97 16.94
N ASN A 329 31.91 15.56 16.67
CA ASN A 329 32.27 16.90 17.12
C ASN A 329 31.35 17.97 16.52
N ILE A 330 30.98 17.84 15.23
CA ILE A 330 30.02 18.76 14.57
C ILE A 330 28.62 18.66 15.18
N LYS A 331 28.19 17.45 15.58
CA LYS A 331 26.89 17.26 16.26
C LYS A 331 26.91 17.81 17.69
N GLN A 332 28.02 17.68 18.41
CA GLN A 332 28.19 18.23 19.75
C GLN A 332 28.22 19.76 19.74
N SER A 333 28.98 20.37 18.82
CA SER A 333 29.03 21.83 18.64
C SER A 333 27.67 22.44 18.29
N ARG A 334 26.85 21.75 17.50
CA ARG A 334 25.47 22.19 17.28
C ARG A 334 24.61 22.08 18.55
N LYS A 335 24.82 21.05 19.36
CA LYS A 335 24.05 20.83 20.59
C LYS A 335 24.35 21.90 21.64
N SER A 336 25.61 22.35 21.73
CA SER A 336 25.98 23.49 22.59
C SER A 336 25.39 24.80 22.07
N GLN A 337 25.49 25.10 20.77
CA GLN A 337 24.89 26.30 20.17
C GLN A 337 23.37 26.41 20.40
N ILE A 338 22.64 25.30 20.31
CA ILE A 338 21.19 25.26 20.58
C ILE A 338 20.88 25.55 22.06
N ASN A 339 21.72 25.04 22.97
CA ASN A 339 21.56 25.28 24.40
C ASN A 339 21.83 26.76 24.75
N ASP A 340 22.85 27.38 24.14
CA ASP A 340 23.18 28.79 24.36
C ASP A 340 22.08 29.73 23.85
N THR A 341 21.48 29.44 22.69
CA THR A 341 20.31 30.19 22.17
C THR A 341 19.04 30.02 23.00
N ASN A 342 18.87 28.88 23.69
CA ASN A 342 17.72 28.67 24.56
C ASN A 342 17.86 29.42 25.90
N ILE A 343 19.08 29.61 26.39
CA ILE A 343 19.36 30.39 27.61
C ILE A 343 19.16 31.89 27.35
N PHE A 344 19.52 32.37 26.15
CA PHE A 344 19.36 33.78 25.76
C PHE A 344 17.90 34.22 25.53
N ASN A 345 16.97 33.27 25.32
CA ASN A 345 15.54 33.53 25.14
C ASN A 345 14.72 33.39 26.45
N GLN A 346 15.39 33.20 27.61
CA GLN A 346 14.76 33.09 28.93
C GLN A 346 15.01 34.31 29.85
N TYR A 347 15.73 35.31 29.36
CA TYR A 347 15.84 36.66 29.93
C TYR A 347 15.30 37.66 28.92
#